data_AF-A0A1A9GE80-F1
#
_entry.id   AF-A0A1A9GE80-F1
#
_cell.length_a   1.000
_cell.length_b   1.000
_cell.length_c   1.000
_cell.angle_alpha   90.00
_cell.angle_beta   90.00
_cell.angle_gamma   90.00
#
_symmetry.space_group_name_H-M   'P 1'
#
loop_
_entity.id
_entity.type
_entity.pdbx_description
1 polymer ?
#
loop_
_entity_poly.entity_id
_entity_poly.type
_entity_poly.pdbx_seq_one_letter_code
_entity_poly.pdbx_strand_id
1 'polypeptide(L)'
;MDWIAQHGDLVSALTGVGTLIVWIIYLQVFVSSYRRQLRATLLITRGAGDEDDTRCFVSNMSAGPVYVQSVMVTLETEDRKIVSAATDIRDIQDKTQVNSLDRTRQGPLHPGQLKDIGSFRSLMSHGLKETDASPAVVRAVLVEVLGVYGSEDLPVGARRRFILVRSQGGVRIEGDTIETQQIRKRRERRQLVHDLKRDK
;
A
#
# COMPACT_ATOMS: atom_id res chain seq x y z
N MET A 1 -23.28 -24.33 57.71
CA MET A 1 -22.49 -24.76 56.54
C MET A 1 -23.35 -25.48 55.50
N ASP A 2 -24.61 -25.83 55.80
CA ASP A 2 -25.46 -26.68 54.94
C ASP A 2 -26.06 -25.98 53.71
N TRP A 3 -26.11 -24.65 53.66
CA TRP A 3 -26.67 -23.91 52.52
C TRP A 3 -25.82 -24.05 51.24
N ILE A 4 -24.49 -24.07 51.39
CA ILE A 4 -23.52 -24.25 50.30
C ILE A 4 -23.54 -25.70 49.81
N ALA A 5 -23.76 -26.68 50.70
CA ALA A 5 -23.87 -28.09 50.32
C ALA A 5 -25.17 -28.37 49.55
N GLN A 6 -26.27 -27.69 49.88
CA GLN A 6 -27.58 -27.88 49.26
C GLN A 6 -27.73 -27.16 47.90
N HIS A 7 -26.92 -26.12 47.63
CA HIS A 7 -26.91 -25.37 46.37
C HIS A 7 -25.56 -25.46 45.63
N GLY A 8 -24.68 -26.39 46.01
CA GLY A 8 -23.33 -26.54 45.47
C GLY A 8 -23.29 -26.77 43.96
N ASP A 9 -24.31 -27.46 43.42
CA ASP A 9 -24.46 -27.67 41.98
C ASP A 9 -24.78 -26.37 41.23
N LEU A 10 -25.63 -25.51 41.78
CA LEU A 10 -25.94 -24.18 41.21
C LEU A 10 -24.73 -23.25 41.26
N VAL A 11 -23.98 -23.26 42.35
CA VAL A 11 -22.75 -22.46 42.50
C VAL A 11 -21.67 -22.96 41.52
N SER A 12 -21.53 -24.27 41.35
CA SER A 12 -20.59 -24.88 40.40
C SER A 12 -21.00 -24.57 38.95
N ALA A 13 -22.29 -24.66 38.63
CA ALA A 13 -22.82 -24.30 37.32
C ALA A 13 -22.59 -22.81 37.00
N LEU A 14 -22.86 -21.91 37.95
CA LEU A 14 -22.59 -20.47 37.81
C LEU A 14 -21.10 -20.18 37.62
N THR A 15 -20.23 -20.86 38.38
CA THR A 15 -18.77 -20.73 38.25
C THR A 15 -18.29 -21.23 36.87
N GLY A 16 -18.86 -22.33 36.38
CA GLY A 16 -18.60 -22.85 35.03
C GLY A 16 -19.02 -21.87 33.93
N VAL A 17 -20.23 -21.30 34.03
CA VAL A 17 -20.73 -20.28 33.09
C VAL A 17 -19.86 -19.02 33.15
N GLY A 18 -19.50 -18.55 34.35
CA GLY A 18 -18.62 -17.40 34.53
C GLY A 18 -17.24 -17.62 33.89
N THR A 19 -16.67 -18.80 34.09
CA THR A 19 -15.39 -19.19 33.46
C THR A 19 -15.53 -19.22 31.93
N LEU A 20 -16.63 -19.76 31.40
CA LEU A 20 -16.90 -19.80 29.96
C LEU A 20 -17.03 -18.38 29.36
N ILE A 21 -17.65 -17.44 30.07
CA ILE A 21 -17.73 -16.03 29.65
C ILE A 21 -16.34 -15.40 29.57
N VAL A 22 -15.47 -15.65 30.56
CA VAL A 22 -14.08 -15.17 30.54
C VAL A 22 -13.34 -15.71 29.32
N TRP A 23 -13.51 -17.00 29.00
CA TRP A 23 -12.92 -17.60 27.80
C TRP A 23 -13.44 -16.97 26.50
N ILE A 24 -14.74 -16.67 26.40
CA ILE A 24 -15.32 -15.99 25.23
C ILE A 24 -14.71 -14.59 25.06
N ILE A 25 -14.61 -13.81 26.15
CA ILE A 25 -14.01 -12.47 26.12
C ILE A 25 -12.54 -12.57 25.69
N TYR A 26 -11.79 -13.52 26.27
CA TYR A 26 -10.39 -13.74 25.93
C TYR A 26 -10.23 -14.10 24.45
N LEU A 27 -11.04 -15.04 23.95
CA LEU A 27 -11.05 -15.43 22.55
C LEU A 27 -11.39 -14.25 21.62
N GLN A 28 -12.37 -13.43 22.00
CA GLN A 28 -12.75 -12.24 21.22
C GLN A 28 -11.59 -11.23 21.13
N VAL A 29 -10.92 -10.95 22.25
CA VAL A 29 -9.75 -10.05 22.29
C VAL A 29 -8.60 -10.62 21.48
N PHE A 30 -8.32 -11.93 21.62
CA PHE A 30 -7.28 -12.62 20.89
C PHE A 30 -7.53 -12.56 19.37
N VAL A 31 -8.73 -12.92 18.92
CA VAL A 31 -9.10 -12.90 17.50
C VAL A 31 -9.03 -11.49 16.93
N SER A 32 -9.51 -10.48 17.67
CA SER A 32 -9.44 -9.07 17.24
C SER A 32 -7.99 -8.61 17.07
N SER A 33 -7.14 -8.91 18.06
CA SER A 33 -5.73 -8.51 18.05
C SER A 33 -4.95 -9.22 16.94
N TYR A 34 -5.17 -10.53 16.78
CA TYR A 34 -4.56 -11.35 15.74
C TYR A 34 -4.97 -10.87 14.34
N ARG A 35 -6.27 -10.61 14.11
CA ARG A 35 -6.77 -10.06 12.84
C ARG A 35 -6.21 -8.67 12.52
N ARG A 36 -5.88 -7.86 13.53
CA ARG A 36 -5.27 -6.53 13.32
C ARG A 36 -3.80 -6.64 12.92
N GLN A 37 -3.07 -7.60 13.48
CA GLN A 37 -1.66 -7.85 13.16
C GLN A 37 -1.45 -8.43 11.75
N LEU A 38 -2.39 -9.25 11.26
CA LEU A 38 -2.32 -9.86 9.94
C LEU A 38 -2.62 -8.92 8.77
N ARG A 39 -3.00 -7.65 9.01
CA ARG A 39 -3.32 -6.72 7.93
C ARG A 39 -2.06 -6.10 7.37
N ALA A 40 -1.78 -6.38 6.10
CA ALA A 40 -0.72 -5.66 5.41
C ALA A 40 -1.07 -4.18 5.21
N THR A 41 -0.09 -3.31 5.41
CA THR A 41 -0.20 -1.86 5.22
C THR A 41 1.02 -1.36 4.47
N LEU A 42 0.79 -0.70 3.33
CA LEU A 42 1.84 -0.07 2.53
C LEU A 42 1.63 1.45 2.54
N LEU A 43 2.68 2.21 2.80
CA LEU A 43 2.62 3.67 2.79
C LEU A 43 3.30 4.19 1.53
N ILE A 44 2.67 5.13 0.83
CA ILE A 44 3.27 5.82 -0.32
C ILE A 44 3.59 7.23 0.14
N THR A 45 4.86 7.65 0.06
CA THR A 45 5.30 8.97 0.50
C THR A 45 6.06 9.70 -0.59
N ARG A 46 6.03 11.02 -0.51
CA ARG A 46 6.84 11.91 -1.32
C ARG A 46 8.12 12.23 -0.55
N GLY A 47 9.27 12.07 -1.19
CA GLY A 47 10.56 12.50 -0.68
C GLY A 47 10.70 14.02 -0.66
N ALA A 48 11.55 14.52 0.24
CA ALA A 48 12.09 15.86 0.12
C ALA A 48 13.10 15.87 -1.05
N GLY A 49 12.83 16.71 -2.05
CA GLY A 49 13.68 16.91 -3.22
C GLY A 49 13.29 18.24 -3.88
N ASP A 50 14.21 18.80 -4.66
CA ASP A 50 13.95 20.03 -5.42
C ASP A 50 12.75 19.84 -6.37
N GLU A 51 12.13 20.96 -6.75
CA GLU A 51 10.84 21.03 -7.46
C GLU A 51 10.76 20.12 -8.70
N ASP A 52 11.90 19.78 -9.32
CA ASP A 52 11.95 19.02 -10.57
C ASP A 52 12.34 17.52 -10.43
N ASP A 53 12.86 17.08 -9.27
CA ASP A 53 13.28 15.68 -9.03
C ASP A 53 12.76 15.11 -7.69
N THR A 54 11.53 15.48 -7.36
CA THR A 54 10.84 14.89 -6.22
C THR A 54 10.73 13.37 -6.41
N ARG A 55 11.19 12.59 -5.42
CA ARG A 55 11.13 11.13 -5.43
C ARG A 55 9.89 10.57 -4.75
N CYS A 56 9.41 9.42 -5.24
CA CYS A 56 8.30 8.69 -4.65
C CYS A 56 8.83 7.44 -3.94
N PHE A 57 8.42 7.23 -2.70
CA PHE A 57 8.83 6.09 -1.90
C PHE A 57 7.64 5.23 -1.48
N VAL A 58 7.91 3.95 -1.28
CA VAL A 58 6.98 3.00 -0.67
C VAL A 58 7.60 2.41 0.58
N SER A 59 6.84 2.41 1.67
CA SER A 59 7.23 1.80 2.93
C SER A 59 6.32 0.63 3.29
N ASN A 60 6.90 -0.45 3.81
CA ASN A 60 6.12 -1.54 4.39
C ASN A 60 5.86 -1.28 5.88
N MET A 61 4.60 -1.09 6.26
CA MET A 61 4.14 -0.91 7.64
C MET A 61 3.40 -2.14 8.18
N SER A 62 3.53 -3.28 7.50
CA SER A 62 2.96 -4.57 7.89
C SER A 62 3.84 -5.27 8.92
N ALA A 63 3.28 -6.23 9.67
CA ALA A 63 4.04 -7.03 10.63
C ALA A 63 5.02 -8.02 9.98
N GLY A 64 4.86 -8.34 8.69
CA GLY A 64 5.74 -9.25 7.95
C GLY A 64 6.18 -8.70 6.59
N PRO A 65 7.02 -9.44 5.86
CA PRO A 65 7.56 -9.02 4.58
C PRO A 65 6.46 -9.00 3.50
N VAL A 66 6.42 -7.92 2.71
CA VAL A 66 5.52 -7.78 1.56
C VAL A 66 6.37 -7.74 0.30
N TYR A 67 6.06 -8.57 -0.68
CA TYR A 67 6.73 -8.54 -1.98
C TYR A 67 6.01 -7.57 -2.91
N VAL A 68 6.62 -6.45 -3.28
CA VAL A 68 6.05 -5.54 -4.27
C VAL A 68 6.14 -6.20 -5.65
N GLN A 69 4.97 -6.48 -6.21
CA GLN A 69 4.80 -7.17 -7.48
C GLN A 69 4.66 -6.18 -8.64
N SER A 70 4.04 -5.02 -8.43
CA SER A 70 3.89 -4.03 -9.48
C SER A 70 3.61 -2.65 -8.91
N VAL A 71 3.99 -1.64 -9.70
CA VAL A 71 3.69 -0.24 -9.45
C VAL A 71 3.02 0.29 -10.70
N MET A 72 1.78 0.74 -10.56
CA MET A 72 1.00 1.35 -11.62
C MET A 72 0.94 2.86 -11.39
N VAL A 73 1.04 3.60 -12.48
CA VAL A 73 0.95 5.06 -12.48
C VAL A 73 -0.17 5.45 -13.42
N THR A 74 -1.15 6.17 -12.86
CA THR A 74 -2.22 6.78 -13.64
C THR A 74 -2.03 8.28 -13.67
N LEU A 75 -1.88 8.83 -14.87
CA LEU A 75 -1.80 10.26 -15.13
C LEU A 75 -3.19 10.79 -15.43
N GLU A 76 -3.63 11.80 -14.69
CA GLU A 76 -4.88 12.50 -14.94
C GLU A 76 -4.57 13.79 -15.72
N THR A 77 -5.06 13.88 -16.95
CA THR A 77 -5.10 15.11 -17.73
C THR A 77 -6.52 15.70 -17.71
N GLU A 78 -6.73 16.85 -18.36
CA GLU A 78 -8.07 17.45 -18.47
C GLU A 78 -9.10 16.52 -19.09
N ASP A 79 -8.72 15.85 -20.18
CA ASP A 79 -9.68 15.12 -21.01
C ASP A 79 -9.67 13.60 -20.78
N ARG A 80 -8.62 13.05 -20.15
CA ARG A 80 -8.44 11.59 -20.04
C ARG A 80 -7.58 11.17 -18.86
N LYS A 81 -7.71 9.89 -18.50
CA LYS A 81 -6.78 9.19 -17.60
C LYS A 81 -5.93 8.24 -18.41
N ILE A 82 -4.62 8.34 -18.26
CA ILE A 82 -3.64 7.49 -18.94
C ILE A 82 -3.05 6.57 -17.88
N VAL A 83 -3.32 5.27 -17.97
CA VAL A 83 -2.82 4.26 -17.04
C VAL A 83 -1.59 3.60 -17.65
N SER A 84 -0.53 3.43 -16.87
CA SER A 84 0.69 2.76 -17.31
C SER A 84 1.33 1.95 -16.18
N ALA A 85 1.75 0.71 -16.45
CA ALA A 85 2.58 -0.05 -15.52
C ALA A 85 4.02 0.51 -15.50
N ALA A 86 4.38 1.20 -14.41
CA ALA A 86 5.71 1.72 -14.18
C ALA A 86 6.61 0.69 -13.50
N THR A 87 6.59 -0.57 -13.93
CA THR A 87 7.25 -1.68 -13.21
C THR A 87 8.78 -1.71 -13.41
N ASP A 88 9.28 -1.20 -14.54
CA ASP A 88 10.71 -1.19 -14.88
C ASP A 88 11.38 0.16 -14.59
N ILE A 89 12.51 0.12 -13.87
CA ILE A 89 13.39 1.29 -13.70
C ILE A 89 14.26 1.43 -14.95
N ARG A 90 14.11 2.54 -15.68
CA ARG A 90 15.08 2.93 -16.74
C ARG A 90 15.95 4.13 -16.35
N ASP A 91 15.65 4.83 -15.25
CA ASP A 91 16.36 6.05 -14.82
C ASP A 91 17.12 5.87 -13.49
N ILE A 92 18.23 5.11 -13.50
CA ILE A 92 19.28 5.36 -12.51
C ILE A 92 20.51 5.80 -13.30
N GLN A 93 20.68 7.12 -13.41
CA GLN A 93 21.91 7.75 -13.87
C GLN A 93 23.03 7.75 -12.81
N ASP A 94 22.90 6.97 -11.74
CA ASP A 94 23.92 6.87 -10.70
C ASP A 94 24.74 5.58 -10.88
N LYS A 95 25.92 5.72 -11.50
CA LYS A 95 26.88 4.64 -11.77
C LYS A 95 27.67 4.25 -10.52
N THR A 96 26.99 3.90 -9.43
CA THR A 96 27.66 3.48 -8.20
C THR A 96 27.04 2.18 -7.71
N GLN A 97 27.73 1.07 -7.96
CA GLN A 97 27.52 -0.29 -7.44
C GLN A 97 26.23 -0.51 -6.61
N VAL A 98 25.16 -1.00 -7.25
CA VAL A 98 24.05 -1.59 -6.49
C VAL A 98 23.56 -2.87 -7.19
N ASN A 99 23.28 -3.89 -6.37
CA ASN A 99 22.84 -5.22 -6.77
C ASN A 99 21.72 -5.18 -7.83
N SER A 100 21.63 -6.22 -8.67
CA SER A 100 20.60 -6.34 -9.72
C SER A 100 19.15 -6.22 -9.23
N LEU A 101 18.90 -6.41 -7.92
CA LEU A 101 17.59 -6.21 -7.24
C LEU A 101 17.20 -4.74 -7.04
N ASP A 102 18.14 -3.80 -7.19
CA ASP A 102 17.89 -2.36 -7.12
C ASP A 102 17.60 -1.73 -8.49
N ARG A 103 17.61 -2.54 -9.55
CA ARG A 103 17.18 -2.14 -10.91
C ARG A 103 15.69 -2.36 -11.15
N THR A 104 14.95 -2.98 -10.24
CA THR A 104 13.51 -3.20 -10.36
C THR A 104 12.74 -2.46 -9.26
N ARG A 105 11.60 -1.85 -9.60
CA ARG A 105 10.62 -1.35 -8.60
C ARG A 105 9.91 -2.49 -7.87
N GLN A 106 10.16 -3.72 -8.30
CA GLN A 106 9.71 -4.96 -7.67
C GLN A 106 10.73 -5.49 -6.68
N GLY A 107 10.24 -6.19 -5.66
CA GLY A 107 11.09 -6.89 -4.71
C GLY A 107 10.47 -7.04 -3.32
N PRO A 108 11.11 -7.83 -2.44
CA PRO A 108 10.69 -7.94 -1.05
C PRO A 108 10.96 -6.64 -0.29
N LEU A 109 9.97 -6.16 0.47
CA LEU A 109 10.12 -5.16 1.51
C LEU A 109 9.89 -5.79 2.87
N HIS A 110 10.91 -5.78 3.73
CA HIS A 110 10.74 -6.17 5.12
C HIS A 110 9.95 -5.11 5.90
N PRO A 111 9.35 -5.46 7.06
CA PRO A 111 8.70 -4.49 7.94
C PRO A 111 9.60 -3.28 8.23
N GLY A 112 9.04 -2.08 8.10
CA GLY A 112 9.74 -0.81 8.31
C GLY A 112 10.66 -0.37 7.17
N GLN A 113 10.90 -1.19 6.15
CA GLN A 113 11.75 -0.80 5.03
C GLN A 113 11.06 0.19 4.08
N LEU A 114 11.90 1.00 3.44
CA LEU A 114 11.55 1.98 2.42
C LEU A 114 12.18 1.55 1.08
N LYS A 115 11.42 1.59 -0.01
CA LYS A 115 11.91 1.38 -1.38
C LYS A 115 11.64 2.64 -2.20
N ASP A 116 12.64 3.06 -2.96
CA ASP A 116 12.53 4.14 -3.94
C ASP A 116 11.85 3.62 -5.21
N ILE A 117 10.79 4.31 -5.63
CA ILE A 117 10.06 4.04 -6.88
C ILE A 117 10.55 4.96 -8.01
N GLY A 118 11.40 5.93 -7.71
CA GLY A 118 11.96 6.89 -8.66
C GLY A 118 11.23 8.23 -8.62
N SER A 119 11.68 9.14 -9.47
CA SER A 119 11.14 10.48 -9.52
C SER A 119 9.80 10.55 -10.23
N PHE A 120 8.92 11.45 -9.78
CA PHE A 120 7.64 11.69 -10.44
C PHE A 120 7.81 12.08 -11.91
N ARG A 121 8.88 12.79 -12.26
CA ARG A 121 9.25 13.09 -13.64
C ARG A 121 9.43 11.81 -14.47
N SER A 122 10.18 10.83 -13.95
CA SER A 122 10.36 9.54 -14.63
C SER A 122 9.03 8.77 -14.72
N LEU A 123 8.22 8.79 -13.66
CA LEU A 123 6.90 8.13 -13.66
C LEU A 123 5.95 8.75 -14.70
N MET A 124 5.92 10.09 -14.81
CA MET A 124 5.12 10.79 -15.81
C MET A 124 5.64 10.57 -17.23
N SER A 125 6.96 10.66 -17.45
CA SER A 125 7.54 10.47 -18.77
C SER A 125 7.28 9.06 -19.30
N HIS A 126 7.29 8.05 -18.41
CA HIS A 126 6.90 6.69 -18.76
C HIS A 126 5.44 6.57 -19.21
N GLY A 127 4.49 7.17 -18.48
CA GLY A 127 3.07 7.11 -18.87
C GLY A 127 2.73 7.89 -20.13
N LEU A 128 3.47 8.97 -20.43
CA LEU A 128 3.21 9.83 -21.60
C LEU A 128 3.86 9.31 -22.89
N LYS A 129 4.81 8.36 -22.81
CA LYS A 129 5.50 7.79 -23.99
C LYS A 129 4.54 7.22 -25.03
N GLU A 130 3.39 6.70 -24.62
CA GLU A 130 2.42 6.12 -25.55
C GLU A 130 1.42 7.12 -26.12
N THR A 131 1.35 8.35 -25.59
CA THR A 131 0.25 9.27 -25.89
C THR A 131 0.66 10.58 -26.55
N ASP A 132 1.95 10.75 -26.87
CA ASP A 132 2.59 11.95 -27.46
C ASP A 132 2.20 13.26 -26.76
N ALA A 133 1.75 13.15 -25.50
CA ALA A 133 1.18 14.24 -24.75
C ALA A 133 2.26 14.91 -23.91
N SER A 134 2.22 16.25 -23.88
CA SER A 134 3.16 17.01 -23.07
C SER A 134 2.94 16.75 -21.57
N PRO A 135 4.01 16.63 -20.75
CA PRO A 135 3.91 16.63 -19.29
C PRO A 135 3.21 17.87 -18.72
N ALA A 136 3.10 18.94 -19.51
CA ALA A 136 2.36 20.15 -19.16
C ALA A 136 0.85 19.93 -18.96
N VAL A 137 0.28 18.88 -19.57
CA VAL A 137 -1.17 18.63 -19.54
C VAL A 137 -1.58 17.76 -18.33
N VAL A 138 -0.60 17.19 -17.61
CA VAL A 138 -0.85 16.38 -16.41
C VAL A 138 -1.22 17.29 -15.24
N ARG A 139 -2.37 17.02 -14.62
CA ARG A 139 -2.91 17.71 -13.44
C ARG A 139 -2.68 16.92 -12.15
N ALA A 140 -2.74 15.59 -12.23
CA ALA A 140 -2.50 14.72 -11.08
C ALA A 140 -1.86 13.39 -11.49
N VAL A 141 -1.18 12.77 -10.54
CA VAL A 141 -0.52 11.47 -10.65
C VAL A 141 -1.05 10.58 -9.53
N LEU A 142 -1.69 9.48 -9.88
CA LEU A 142 -2.10 8.44 -8.96
C LEU A 142 -1.06 7.31 -9.02
N VAL A 143 -0.44 7.03 -7.88
CA VAL A 143 0.50 5.91 -7.73
C VAL A 143 -0.24 4.79 -7.02
N GLU A 144 -0.28 3.61 -7.63
CA GLU A 144 -0.87 2.40 -7.08
C GLU A 144 0.20 1.31 -6.97
N VAL A 145 0.32 0.72 -5.79
CA VAL A 145 1.35 -0.27 -5.48
C VAL A 145 0.63 -1.56 -5.12
N LEU A 146 1.04 -2.63 -5.78
CA LEU A 146 0.53 -3.97 -5.58
C LEU A 146 1.63 -4.87 -5.07
N GLY A 147 1.33 -5.61 -4.02
CA GLY A 147 2.23 -6.58 -3.44
C GLY A 147 1.55 -7.85 -2.99
N VAL A 148 2.34 -8.87 -2.75
CA VAL A 148 1.91 -10.15 -2.20
C VAL A 148 2.38 -10.22 -0.75
N TYR A 149 1.46 -10.55 0.15
CA TYR A 149 1.76 -10.76 1.56
C TYR A 149 1.48 -12.22 1.90
N GLY A 150 2.48 -12.96 2.38
CA GLY A 150 2.38 -14.42 2.51
C GLY A 150 1.29 -14.93 3.46
N SER A 151 0.74 -14.06 4.31
CA SER A 151 -0.39 -14.41 5.19
C SER A 151 -1.78 -14.01 4.63
N GLU A 152 -1.84 -13.49 3.40
CA GLU A 152 -3.08 -13.15 2.70
C GLU A 152 -3.17 -13.84 1.33
N ASP A 153 -4.35 -14.38 0.99
CA ASP A 153 -4.60 -15.07 -0.30
C ASP A 153 -4.73 -14.13 -1.51
N LEU A 154 -4.96 -12.84 -1.25
CA LEU A 154 -5.16 -11.83 -2.28
C LEU A 154 -3.97 -10.85 -2.27
N PRO A 155 -3.71 -10.14 -3.37
CA PRO A 155 -2.67 -9.11 -3.38
C PRO A 155 -3.08 -7.93 -2.53
N VAL A 156 -2.12 -7.37 -1.80
CA VAL A 156 -2.24 -6.14 -1.02
C VAL A 156 -2.06 -4.96 -1.97
N GLY A 157 -2.94 -3.97 -1.88
CA GLY A 157 -2.85 -2.77 -2.69
C GLY A 157 -2.83 -1.52 -1.83
N ALA A 158 -2.06 -0.51 -2.23
CA ALA A 158 -2.12 0.84 -1.68
C ALA A 158 -2.11 1.85 -2.82
N ARG A 159 -2.83 2.94 -2.65
CA ARG A 159 -2.88 4.02 -3.64
C ARG A 159 -2.78 5.39 -3.00
N ARG A 160 -2.11 6.31 -3.69
CA ARG A 160 -2.02 7.70 -3.27
C ARG A 160 -2.02 8.62 -4.49
N ARG A 161 -2.84 9.66 -4.41
CA ARG A 161 -2.98 10.69 -5.44
C ARG A 161 -2.12 11.90 -5.08
N PHE A 162 -1.45 12.43 -6.07
CA PHE A 162 -0.61 13.62 -5.99
C PHE A 162 -1.07 14.62 -7.03
N ILE A 163 -1.22 15.88 -6.65
CA ILE A 163 -1.60 16.99 -7.54
C ILE A 163 -0.37 17.76 -7.97
N LEU A 164 -0.37 18.23 -9.22
CA LEU A 164 0.67 19.09 -9.77
C LEU A 164 0.22 20.54 -9.64
N VAL A 165 0.87 21.30 -8.77
CA VAL A 165 0.64 22.73 -8.57
C VAL A 165 1.70 23.50 -9.35
N ARG A 166 1.28 24.17 -10.41
CA ARG A 166 2.18 24.99 -11.26
C ARG A 166 2.26 26.39 -10.67
N SER A 167 3.47 26.86 -10.39
CA SER A 167 3.75 28.23 -9.95
C SER A 167 4.81 28.87 -10.84
N GLN A 168 5.02 30.18 -10.73
CA GLN A 168 5.97 30.92 -11.57
C GLN A 168 7.43 30.43 -11.45
N GLY A 169 7.76 29.64 -10.43
CA GLY A 169 9.09 29.03 -10.22
C GLY A 169 9.24 27.58 -10.68
N GLY A 170 8.16 26.87 -11.06
CA GLY A 170 8.23 25.45 -11.40
C GLY A 170 6.94 24.67 -11.14
N VAL A 171 7.02 23.34 -11.28
CA VAL A 171 5.94 22.41 -10.96
C VAL A 171 6.19 21.83 -9.58
N ARG A 172 5.28 22.06 -8.63
CA ARG A 172 5.31 21.40 -7.32
C ARG A 172 4.38 20.21 -7.30
N ILE A 173 4.79 19.15 -6.60
CA ILE A 173 3.99 17.95 -6.40
C ILE A 173 3.54 17.92 -4.95
N GLU A 174 2.23 17.95 -4.75
CA GLU A 174 1.61 17.93 -3.43
C GLU A 174 0.74 16.68 -3.30
N GLY A 175 0.64 16.15 -2.09
CA GLY A 175 -0.31 15.07 -1.83
C GLY A 175 -1.72 15.64 -1.86
N ASP A 176 -2.60 15.08 -2.69
CA ASP A 176 -4.03 15.42 -2.68
C ASP A 176 -4.66 15.12 -1.31
N THR A 177 -4.18 14.03 -0.71
CA THR A 177 -4.51 13.61 0.65
C THR A 177 -3.26 13.38 1.47
N ILE A 178 -3.39 13.61 2.79
CA ILE A 178 -2.36 13.27 3.77
C ILE A 178 -2.16 11.75 3.81
N GLU A 179 -3.24 10.98 3.66
CA GLU A 179 -3.25 9.53 3.84
C GLU A 179 -3.05 8.74 2.54
N THR A 180 -2.37 7.59 2.66
CA THR A 180 -2.33 6.56 1.63
C THR A 180 -3.53 5.64 1.80
N GLN A 181 -4.38 5.53 0.77
CA GLN A 181 -5.56 4.67 0.81
C GLN A 181 -5.15 3.21 0.61
N GLN A 182 -5.51 2.35 1.57
CA GLN A 182 -5.29 0.91 1.46
C GLN A 182 -6.44 0.26 0.68
N ILE A 183 -6.13 -0.50 -0.36
CA ILE A 183 -7.12 -1.24 -1.14
C ILE A 183 -7.45 -2.55 -0.41
N ARG A 184 -8.48 -2.48 0.43
CA ARG A 184 -8.87 -3.58 1.34
C ARG A 184 -10.04 -4.41 0.82
N LYS A 185 -10.91 -3.85 -0.02
CA LYS A 185 -12.12 -4.54 -0.45
C LYS A 185 -11.78 -5.65 -1.44
N ARG A 186 -12.30 -6.86 -1.20
CA ARG A 186 -12.08 -8.03 -2.09
C ARG A 186 -12.39 -7.74 -3.56
N ARG A 187 -13.45 -6.96 -3.85
CA ARG A 187 -13.82 -6.60 -5.23
C ARG A 187 -12.76 -5.70 -5.89
N GLU A 188 -12.32 -4.65 -5.21
CA GLU A 188 -11.27 -3.74 -5.68
C GLU A 188 -9.95 -4.49 -5.88
N ARG A 189 -9.59 -5.37 -4.95
CA ARG A 189 -8.39 -6.24 -5.07
C ARG A 189 -8.43 -7.15 -6.29
N ARG A 190 -9.61 -7.72 -6.62
CA ARG A 190 -9.79 -8.55 -7.83
C ARG A 190 -9.73 -7.72 -9.11
N GLN A 191 -10.28 -6.51 -9.09
CA GLN A 191 -10.21 -5.59 -10.23
C GLN A 191 -8.76 -5.22 -10.53
N LEU A 192 -7.95 -4.91 -9.52
CA LEU A 192 -6.53 -4.63 -9.71
C LEU A 192 -5.77 -5.81 -10.32
N VAL A 193 -6.07 -7.06 -9.92
CA VAL A 193 -5.50 -8.25 -10.56
C VAL A 193 -5.90 -8.36 -12.03
N HIS A 194 -7.14 -7.97 -12.37
CA HIS A 194 -7.61 -7.97 -13.74
C HIS A 194 -6.89 -6.89 -14.57
N ASP A 195 -6.73 -5.69 -14.03
CA ASP A 195 -6.06 -4.58 -14.71
C ASP A 195 -4.57 -4.90 -14.94
N LEU A 196 -3.91 -5.53 -13.96
CA LEU A 196 -2.55 -6.09 -14.07
C LEU A 196 -2.38 -7.12 -15.20
N LYS A 197 -3.42 -7.91 -15.48
CA LYS A 197 -3.37 -8.92 -16.55
C LYS A 197 -3.56 -8.32 -17.95
N ARG A 198 -4.12 -7.11 -18.04
CA ARG A 198 -4.38 -6.43 -19.30
C ARG A 198 -3.13 -5.73 -19.86
N ASP A 199 -2.19 -5.40 -18.98
CA ASP A 199 -0.96 -4.66 -19.28
C ASP A 199 0.29 -5.56 -19.42
N LYS A 200 0.09 -6.88 -19.55
CA LYS A 200 1.12 -7.89 -19.88
C LYS A 200 0.98 -8.35 -21.32
#